data_AF-A0A1X2GJX2-F1
#
_entry.id   AF-A0A1X2GJX2-F1
#
_cell.length_a   1.000
_cell.length_b   1.000
_cell.length_c   1.000
_cell.angle_alpha   90.00
_cell.angle_beta   90.00
_cell.angle_gamma   90.00
#
_symmetry.space_group_name_H-M   'P 1'
#
loop_
_entity.id
_entity.type
_entity.pdbx_description
1 polymer ?
#
loop_
_entity_poly.entity_id
_entity_poly.type
_entity_poly.pdbx_seq_one_letter_code
_entity_poly.pdbx_strand_id
1 'polypeptide(L)'
;MRSYYNTLQGFYQQEHEYDEGEFQTQFINILPSPWTVCSLSFDPNTNALYVAQYRAGQPPLVVKLPIYRTMLQRQQALGITGGPTGLGFDEAIGEFQDIIQHSDHTIHTKKTSMTKKQIEDWWMTRSQLNTRMKKLLEQIESSWLGGFKGMLCGQFAVCKPLFEEFKIKVQHILAQHVKKSVVDLSDGLLHMILRLGLAPEIKDVNDVVYFLLSQPTDVKHTGAVQPYTNCPAAVVNQISQQLIDALKHYHDEALLRGIDTMQRIENSHVILIPDKHTQSLPLENLPIMRQQPTSRVPCLSFLRDRILYGHARANEQANEIKERSRQGKNITVQGSKTYYVLNPSGDLKHTQAEFQHTFATMPTWEGHVQKKPSELECRSVLKQKDIYM
;
A
#
# COMPACT_ATOMS: atom_id res chain seq x y z
N MET A 1 10.38 30.53 0.77
CA MET A 1 11.34 29.55 0.17
C MET A 1 12.74 29.41 0.82
N ARG A 2 13.64 30.41 0.91
CA ARG A 2 15.00 30.22 1.49
C ARG A 2 15.00 29.75 2.95
N SER A 3 14.09 30.29 3.76
CA SER A 3 13.88 29.85 5.15
C SER A 3 13.43 28.38 5.25
N TYR A 4 12.60 27.90 4.32
CA TYR A 4 12.16 26.49 4.28
C TYR A 4 13.34 25.52 4.08
N TYR A 5 14.26 25.82 3.15
CA TYR A 5 15.43 24.97 2.92
C TYR A 5 16.39 24.93 4.12
N ASN A 6 16.56 26.06 4.83
CA ASN A 6 17.35 26.08 6.05
C ASN A 6 16.72 25.22 7.17
N THR A 7 15.39 25.26 7.30
CA THR A 7 14.66 24.40 8.25
C THR A 7 14.85 22.93 7.92
N LEU A 8 14.75 22.55 6.63
CA LEU A 8 14.99 21.17 6.20
C LEU A 8 16.41 20.70 6.53
N GLN A 9 17.41 21.55 6.32
CA GLN A 9 18.80 21.22 6.63
C GLN A 9 18.98 20.90 8.12
N GLY A 10 18.32 21.66 9.01
CA GLY A 10 18.32 21.39 10.45
C GLY A 10 17.72 20.03 10.79
N PHE A 11 16.57 19.68 10.19
CA PHE A 11 15.97 18.36 10.39
C PHE A 11 16.90 17.22 9.97
N TYR A 12 17.54 17.32 8.80
CA TYR A 12 18.45 16.27 8.34
C TYR A 12 19.68 16.07 9.24
N GLN A 13 20.15 17.13 9.90
CA GLN A 13 21.28 17.02 10.83
C GLN A 13 20.92 16.29 12.12
N GLN A 14 19.67 16.34 12.57
CA GLN A 14 19.22 15.79 13.86
C GLN A 14 18.46 14.47 13.72
N GLU A 15 17.97 14.14 12.52
CA GLU A 15 17.06 13.02 12.28
C GLU A 15 17.57 11.65 12.78
N HIS A 16 18.88 11.43 12.74
CA HIS A 16 19.51 10.19 13.18
C HIS A 16 19.61 10.04 14.71
N GLU A 17 19.34 11.12 15.46
CA GLU A 17 19.38 11.17 16.92
C GLU A 17 17.98 11.09 17.55
N TYR A 18 16.91 11.10 16.74
CA TYR A 18 15.55 11.14 17.25
C TYR A 18 15.19 9.90 18.08
N ASP A 19 14.63 10.15 19.26
CA ASP A 19 13.98 9.12 20.06
C ASP A 19 12.58 8.77 19.50
N GLU A 20 11.87 7.83 20.14
CA GLU A 20 10.54 7.40 19.70
C GLU A 20 9.50 8.54 19.71
N GLY A 21 9.57 9.43 20.70
CA GLY A 21 8.66 10.57 20.83
C GLY A 21 8.93 11.65 19.78
N GLU A 22 10.20 11.92 19.52
CA GLU A 22 10.65 12.79 18.44
C GLU A 22 10.27 12.22 17.07
N PHE A 23 10.48 10.92 16.85
CA PHE A 23 10.03 10.25 15.62
C PHE A 23 8.50 10.40 15.41
N GLN A 24 7.71 10.14 16.46
CA GLN A 24 6.25 10.30 16.41
C GLN A 24 5.85 11.72 16.05
N THR A 25 6.47 12.72 16.68
CA THR A 25 6.11 14.14 16.48
C THR A 25 6.58 14.70 15.15
N GLN A 26 7.80 14.37 14.72
CA GLN A 26 8.45 14.95 13.54
C GLN A 26 8.05 14.27 12.22
N PHE A 27 7.66 12.99 12.24
CA PHE A 27 7.28 12.25 11.03
C PHE A 27 5.81 11.83 10.98
N ILE A 28 5.27 11.34 12.09
CA ILE A 28 3.98 10.65 12.06
C ILE A 28 2.83 11.63 12.30
N ASN A 29 2.95 12.50 13.30
CA ASN A 29 1.89 13.44 13.66
C ASN A 29 1.72 14.60 12.68
N ILE A 30 2.67 14.79 11.76
CA ILE A 30 2.55 15.76 10.67
C ILE A 30 1.75 15.24 9.48
N LEU A 31 1.49 13.92 9.42
CA LEU A 31 0.72 13.33 8.34
C LEU A 31 -0.70 13.91 8.32
N PRO A 32 -1.27 14.21 7.14
CA PRO A 32 -2.68 14.52 7.04
C PRO A 32 -3.52 13.39 7.64
N SER A 33 -4.51 13.77 8.46
CA SER A 33 -5.36 12.81 9.16
C SER A 33 -5.98 11.70 8.29
N PRO A 34 -6.37 11.89 7.01
CA PRO A 34 -6.94 10.80 6.22
C PRO A 34 -5.89 9.91 5.54
N TRP A 35 -4.59 10.22 5.63
CA TRP A 35 -3.55 9.44 4.98
C TRP A 35 -3.13 8.24 5.81
N THR A 36 -2.76 7.15 5.12
CA THR A 36 -2.08 6.00 5.70
C THR A 36 -0.75 5.84 4.97
N VAL A 37 0.35 5.76 5.71
CA VAL A 37 1.67 5.49 5.13
C VAL A 37 2.05 4.04 5.45
N CYS A 38 2.47 3.28 4.45
CA CYS A 38 2.86 1.88 4.62
C CYS A 38 4.26 1.65 4.06
N SER A 39 5.19 1.24 4.92
CA SER A 39 6.52 0.77 4.50
C SER A 39 6.51 -0.73 4.31
N LEU A 40 7.09 -1.21 3.20
CA LEU A 40 7.30 -2.63 2.93
C LEU A 40 8.79 -2.88 2.75
N SER A 41 9.36 -3.75 3.58
CA SER A 41 10.79 -4.04 3.54
C SER A 41 11.03 -5.52 3.66
N PHE A 42 11.75 -6.10 2.70
CA PHE A 42 12.06 -7.52 2.68
C PHE A 42 13.48 -7.76 3.19
N ASP A 43 13.60 -8.65 4.18
CA ASP A 43 14.89 -9.11 4.68
C ASP A 43 15.22 -10.50 4.08
N PRO A 44 16.18 -10.56 3.14
CA PRO A 44 16.57 -11.81 2.50
C PRO A 44 17.25 -12.80 3.46
N ASN A 45 17.84 -12.33 4.56
CA ASN A 45 18.52 -13.21 5.51
C ASN A 45 17.52 -14.01 6.35
N THR A 46 16.40 -13.38 6.72
CA THR A 46 15.36 -14.02 7.54
C THR A 46 14.13 -14.45 6.75
N ASN A 47 14.11 -14.23 5.43
CA ASN A 47 12.95 -14.50 4.55
C ASN A 47 11.64 -13.91 5.11
N ALA A 48 11.74 -12.68 5.63
CA ALA A 48 10.63 -12.00 6.28
C ALA A 48 10.34 -10.66 5.62
N LEU A 49 9.05 -10.40 5.42
CA LEU A 49 8.53 -9.10 5.00
C LEU A 49 8.15 -8.31 6.25
N TYR A 50 8.76 -7.15 6.43
CA TYR A 50 8.35 -6.17 7.43
C TYR A 50 7.32 -5.23 6.80
N VAL A 51 6.18 -5.08 7.47
CA VAL A 51 5.14 -4.13 7.09
C VAL A 51 4.95 -3.17 8.26
N ALA A 52 5.18 -1.88 8.01
CA ALA A 52 4.97 -0.83 9.00
C ALA A 52 3.90 0.13 8.51
N GLN A 53 2.87 0.36 9.32
CA GLN A 53 1.80 1.32 9.05
C GLN A 53 1.93 2.53 9.98
N TYR A 54 1.77 3.72 9.41
CA TYR A 54 1.80 4.99 10.12
C TYR A 54 0.55 5.82 9.81
N ARG A 55 -0.05 6.37 10.86
CA ARG A 55 -1.20 7.28 10.80
C ARG A 55 -1.04 8.37 11.86
N ALA A 56 -1.48 9.57 11.55
CA ALA A 56 -1.37 10.70 12.48
C ALA A 56 -2.09 10.40 13.81
N GLY A 57 -1.42 10.67 14.93
CA GLY A 57 -1.99 10.45 16.27
C GLY A 57 -2.10 8.98 16.70
N GLN A 58 -1.55 8.04 15.93
CA GLN A 58 -1.48 6.62 16.29
C GLN A 58 0.00 6.19 16.41
N PRO A 59 0.34 5.28 17.34
CA PRO A 59 1.67 4.69 17.37
C PRO A 59 1.89 3.84 16.10
N PRO A 60 3.13 3.72 15.60
CA PRO A 60 3.44 2.87 14.45
C PRO A 60 3.03 1.41 14.70
N LEU A 61 2.32 0.82 13.73
CA LEU A 61 2.00 -0.60 13.76
C LEU A 61 2.98 -1.35 12.87
N VAL A 62 3.85 -2.16 13.46
CA VAL A 62 4.89 -2.91 12.74
C VAL A 62 4.67 -4.40 12.91
N VAL A 63 4.67 -5.14 11.80
CA VAL A 63 4.61 -6.61 11.80
C VAL A 63 5.76 -7.19 11.01
N LYS A 64 6.31 -8.31 11.51
CA LYS A 64 7.27 -9.15 10.79
C LYS A 64 6.53 -10.39 10.28
N LEU A 65 6.52 -10.56 8.97
CA LEU A 65 5.77 -11.61 8.27
C LEU A 65 6.75 -12.56 7.56
N PRO A 66 7.11 -13.71 8.15
CA PRO A 66 7.85 -14.74 7.42
C PRO A 66 7.05 -15.17 6.18
N ILE A 67 7.69 -15.16 5.01
CA ILE A 67 7.02 -15.38 3.72
C ILE A 67 6.35 -16.75 3.63
N TYR A 68 6.98 -17.78 4.22
CA TYR A 68 6.49 -19.15 4.17
C TYR A 68 5.49 -19.51 5.26
N ARG A 69 5.12 -18.58 6.17
CA ARG A 69 4.34 -18.92 7.37
C ARG A 69 2.97 -19.55 7.05
N THR A 70 2.25 -19.01 6.07
CA THR A 70 0.90 -19.46 5.70
C THR A 70 0.95 -20.86 5.06
N MET A 71 2.03 -21.15 4.32
CA MET A 71 2.28 -22.46 3.74
C MET A 71 2.62 -23.50 4.80
N LEU A 72 3.50 -23.15 5.74
CA LEU A 72 3.86 -24.03 6.85
C LEU A 72 2.64 -24.34 7.74
N GLN A 73 1.82 -23.34 8.05
CA GLN A 73 0.54 -23.53 8.75
C GLN A 73 -0.38 -24.52 8.01
N ARG A 74 -0.48 -24.39 6.68
CA ARG A 74 -1.30 -25.28 5.85
C ARG A 74 -0.74 -26.71 5.80
N GLN A 75 0.55 -26.87 5.59
CA GLN A 75 1.22 -28.18 5.57
C GLN A 75 1.00 -28.89 6.92
N GLN A 76 1.15 -28.15 8.02
CA GLN A 76 0.91 -28.68 9.35
C GLN A 76 -0.54 -29.13 9.54
N ALA A 77 -1.52 -28.33 9.11
CA ALA A 77 -2.93 -28.70 9.20
C ALA A 77 -3.28 -29.97 8.39
N LEU A 78 -2.52 -30.25 7.32
CA LEU A 78 -2.67 -31.44 6.49
C LEU A 78 -1.80 -32.63 6.94
N GLY A 79 -1.02 -32.50 8.02
CA GLY A 79 -0.08 -33.53 8.47
C GLY A 79 1.09 -33.78 7.51
N ILE A 80 1.39 -32.84 6.61
CA ILE A 80 2.46 -32.95 5.62
C ILE A 80 3.78 -32.54 6.29
N THR A 81 4.76 -33.44 6.27
CA THR A 81 6.12 -33.19 6.78
C THR A 81 7.06 -32.90 5.61
N GLY A 82 7.80 -31.79 5.66
CA GLY A 82 8.75 -31.42 4.62
C GLY A 82 9.18 -29.95 4.71
N GLY A 83 10.04 -29.53 3.79
CA GLY A 83 10.39 -28.11 3.61
C GLY A 83 9.21 -27.28 3.10
N PRO A 84 9.27 -25.95 3.21
CA PRO A 84 8.22 -25.08 2.66
C PRO A 84 8.15 -25.27 1.14
N THR A 85 6.96 -25.60 0.64
CA THR A 85 6.69 -25.69 -0.81
C THR A 85 5.73 -24.59 -1.22
N GLY A 86 6.21 -23.65 -2.04
CA GLY A 86 5.37 -22.62 -2.66
C GLY A 86 6.18 -21.38 -3.08
N LEU A 87 5.46 -20.28 -3.33
CA LEU A 87 6.03 -19.05 -3.89
C LEU A 87 6.84 -18.27 -2.84
N GLY A 88 8.15 -18.48 -2.84
CA GLY A 88 9.11 -17.63 -2.12
C GLY A 88 9.38 -16.31 -2.83
N PHE A 89 10.32 -15.54 -2.27
CA PHE A 89 10.70 -14.25 -2.83
C PHE A 89 11.37 -14.38 -4.20
N ASP A 90 12.37 -15.26 -4.31
CA ASP A 90 13.15 -15.43 -5.54
C ASP A 90 12.28 -16.00 -6.66
N GLU A 91 11.36 -16.93 -6.36
CA GLU A 91 10.41 -17.46 -7.34
C GLU A 91 9.45 -16.37 -7.84
N ALA A 92 8.95 -15.51 -6.94
CA ALA A 92 8.05 -14.42 -7.33
C ALA A 92 8.75 -13.36 -8.19
N ILE A 93 9.98 -12.98 -7.84
CA ILE A 93 10.77 -12.03 -8.62
C ILE A 93 11.18 -12.63 -9.96
N GLY A 94 11.54 -13.92 -10.00
CA GLY A 94 11.82 -14.63 -11.25
C GLY A 94 10.63 -14.64 -12.20
N GLU A 95 9.44 -15.02 -11.72
CA GLU A 95 8.21 -14.99 -12.53
C GLU A 95 7.86 -13.55 -12.97
N PHE A 96 8.00 -12.57 -12.08
CA PHE A 96 7.77 -11.17 -12.43
C PHE A 96 8.67 -10.71 -13.57
N GLN A 97 9.98 -10.95 -13.45
CA GLN A 97 10.96 -10.57 -14.46
C GLN A 97 10.70 -11.29 -15.78
N ASP A 98 10.35 -12.58 -15.75
CA ASP A 98 9.99 -13.34 -16.95
C ASP A 98 8.78 -12.72 -17.67
N ILE A 99 7.73 -12.36 -16.94
CA ILE A 99 6.55 -11.70 -17.52
C ILE A 99 6.92 -10.37 -18.16
N ILE A 100 7.74 -9.54 -17.48
CA ILE A 100 8.18 -8.24 -18.01
C ILE A 100 9.01 -8.43 -19.29
N GLN A 101 10.00 -9.32 -19.28
CA GLN A 101 10.84 -9.60 -20.44
C GLN A 101 10.02 -10.08 -21.64
N HIS A 102 9.06 -10.98 -21.43
CA HIS A 102 8.17 -11.43 -22.50
C HIS A 102 7.24 -10.31 -22.98
N SER A 103 6.72 -9.47 -22.07
CA SER A 103 5.92 -8.30 -22.46
C SER A 103 6.73 -7.34 -23.32
N ASP A 104 7.97 -7.02 -22.92
CA ASP A 104 8.87 -6.14 -23.66
C ASP A 104 9.18 -6.69 -25.05
N HIS A 105 9.41 -8.01 -25.16
CA HIS A 105 9.53 -8.66 -26.45
C HIS A 105 8.29 -8.40 -27.33
N THR A 106 7.08 -8.60 -26.81
CA THR A 106 5.85 -8.34 -27.60
C THR A 106 5.68 -6.87 -28.01
N ILE A 107 6.28 -5.91 -27.30
CA ILE A 107 6.25 -4.48 -27.65
C ILE A 107 7.20 -4.22 -28.83
N HIS A 108 8.42 -4.77 -28.78
CA HIS A 108 9.43 -4.57 -29.81
C HIS A 108 9.19 -5.40 -31.08
N THR A 109 8.52 -6.54 -31.00
CA THR A 109 8.24 -7.41 -32.15
C THR A 109 7.06 -6.92 -33.01
N LYS A 110 6.38 -5.83 -32.64
CA LYS A 110 5.28 -5.27 -33.44
C LYS A 110 5.80 -4.74 -34.78
N LYS A 111 5.69 -5.57 -35.82
CA LYS A 111 6.05 -5.21 -37.21
C LYS A 111 5.00 -4.25 -37.78
N THR A 112 5.42 -3.33 -38.66
CA THR A 112 4.54 -2.39 -39.37
C THR A 112 3.46 -3.09 -40.21
N SER A 113 3.69 -4.34 -40.61
CA SER A 113 2.72 -5.19 -41.32
C SER A 113 2.70 -6.57 -40.66
N MET A 114 1.56 -6.92 -40.05
CA MET A 114 1.30 -8.22 -39.44
C MET A 114 0.08 -8.84 -40.13
N THR A 115 0.10 -10.16 -40.35
CA THR A 115 -1.07 -10.89 -40.84
C THR A 115 -2.16 -10.94 -39.77
N LYS A 116 -3.41 -11.20 -40.16
CA LYS A 116 -4.53 -11.37 -39.21
C LYS A 116 -4.20 -12.39 -38.12
N LYS A 117 -3.63 -13.54 -38.50
CA LYS A 117 -3.21 -14.59 -37.57
C LYS A 117 -2.13 -14.10 -36.60
N GLN A 118 -1.12 -13.37 -37.08
CA GLN A 118 -0.07 -12.82 -36.21
C GLN A 118 -0.63 -11.80 -35.20
N ILE A 119 -1.64 -11.02 -35.58
CA ILE A 119 -2.34 -10.09 -34.68
C ILE A 119 -3.10 -10.87 -33.61
N GLU A 120 -3.82 -11.91 -33.99
CA GLU A 120 -4.55 -12.81 -33.06
C GLU A 120 -3.57 -13.47 -32.07
N ASP A 121 -2.47 -14.05 -32.58
CA ASP A 121 -1.44 -14.68 -31.76
C ASP A 121 -0.81 -13.68 -30.77
N TRP A 122 -0.51 -12.45 -31.22
CA TRP A 122 0.02 -11.39 -30.36
C TRP A 122 -0.94 -11.01 -29.22
N TRP A 123 -2.24 -10.87 -29.52
CA TRP A 123 -3.26 -10.61 -28.50
C TRP A 123 -3.39 -11.76 -27.51
N MET A 124 -3.35 -13.01 -28.01
CA MET A 124 -3.39 -14.19 -27.14
C MET A 124 -2.19 -14.22 -26.18
N THR A 125 -0.96 -14.01 -26.68
CA THR A 125 0.23 -13.95 -25.84
C THR A 125 0.11 -12.87 -24.76
N ARG A 126 -0.30 -11.65 -25.12
CA ARG A 126 -0.44 -10.56 -24.14
C ARG A 126 -1.55 -10.81 -23.12
N SER A 127 -2.65 -11.46 -23.52
CA SER A 127 -3.71 -11.89 -22.61
C SER A 127 -3.22 -12.94 -21.60
N GLN A 128 -2.39 -13.88 -22.05
CA GLN A 128 -1.75 -14.87 -21.19
C GLN A 128 -0.79 -14.22 -20.20
N LEU A 129 0.06 -13.29 -20.64
CA LEU A 129 0.97 -12.53 -19.77
C LEU A 129 0.20 -11.72 -18.71
N ASN A 130 -0.90 -11.06 -19.10
CA ASN A 130 -1.77 -10.37 -18.16
C ASN A 130 -2.37 -11.32 -17.11
N THR A 131 -2.78 -12.52 -17.53
CA THR A 131 -3.30 -13.54 -16.61
C THR A 131 -2.22 -14.06 -15.66
N ARG A 132 -0.99 -14.25 -16.14
CA ARG A 132 0.16 -14.63 -15.30
C ARG A 132 0.46 -13.56 -14.25
N MET A 133 0.55 -12.28 -14.65
CA MET A 133 0.74 -11.17 -13.73
C MET A 133 -0.36 -11.10 -12.68
N LYS A 134 -1.63 -11.25 -13.08
CA LYS A 134 -2.76 -11.29 -12.15
C LYS A 134 -2.58 -12.39 -11.10
N LYS A 135 -2.29 -13.62 -11.52
CA LYS A 135 -2.09 -14.77 -10.62
C LYS A 135 -0.91 -14.56 -9.68
N LEU A 136 0.20 -14.02 -10.18
CA LEU A 136 1.37 -13.70 -9.37
C LEU A 136 1.01 -12.72 -8.24
N LEU A 137 0.29 -11.63 -8.54
CA LEU A 137 -0.11 -10.66 -7.53
C LEU A 137 -1.13 -11.20 -6.52
N GLU A 138 -2.05 -12.06 -6.97
CA GLU A 138 -2.96 -12.79 -6.06
C GLU A 138 -2.19 -13.74 -5.12
N GLN A 139 -1.13 -14.39 -5.62
CA GLN A 139 -0.27 -15.26 -4.81
C GLN A 139 0.61 -14.48 -3.85
N ILE A 140 1.21 -13.37 -4.27
CA ILE A 140 1.98 -12.46 -3.40
C ILE A 140 1.09 -11.95 -2.27
N GLU A 141 -0.11 -11.45 -2.58
CA GLU A 141 -1.04 -10.99 -1.54
C GLU A 141 -1.40 -12.11 -0.57
N SER A 142 -1.88 -13.25 -1.08
CA SER A 142 -2.37 -14.35 -0.22
C SER A 142 -1.27 -15.06 0.56
N SER A 143 -0.05 -15.14 0.02
CA SER A 143 1.05 -15.88 0.64
C SER A 143 1.88 -15.00 1.57
N TRP A 144 2.21 -13.78 1.14
CA TRP A 144 3.13 -12.92 1.89
C TRP A 144 2.39 -12.05 2.90
N LEU A 145 1.29 -11.41 2.47
CA LEU A 145 0.48 -10.57 3.36
C LEU A 145 -0.56 -11.38 4.11
N GLY A 146 -1.25 -12.30 3.44
CA GLY A 146 -2.26 -13.18 4.03
C GLY A 146 -3.29 -12.41 4.85
N GLY A 147 -3.45 -12.80 6.12
CA GLY A 147 -4.33 -12.15 7.08
C GLY A 147 -4.00 -10.69 7.40
N PHE A 148 -2.79 -10.23 7.05
CA PHE A 148 -2.28 -8.90 7.36
C PHE A 148 -2.43 -7.90 6.20
N LYS A 149 -3.02 -8.31 5.07
CA LYS A 149 -3.24 -7.42 3.91
C LYS A 149 -4.04 -6.15 4.25
N GLY A 150 -4.86 -6.19 5.30
CA GLY A 150 -5.57 -5.03 5.85
C GLY A 150 -4.66 -3.89 6.31
N MET A 151 -3.36 -4.15 6.56
CA MET A 151 -2.38 -3.11 6.89
C MET A 151 -2.11 -2.16 5.73
N LEU A 152 -2.36 -2.58 4.48
CA LEU A 152 -2.15 -1.73 3.32
C LEU A 152 -3.37 -0.85 3.01
N CYS A 153 -4.44 -0.95 3.80
CA CYS A 153 -5.65 -0.19 3.58
C CYS A 153 -5.55 1.26 4.08
N GLY A 154 -6.20 2.15 3.32
CA GLY A 154 -6.54 3.51 3.74
C GLY A 154 -7.47 3.54 4.94
N GLN A 155 -8.02 4.71 5.23
CA GLN A 155 -8.93 4.89 6.35
C GLN A 155 -10.38 4.75 5.93
N PHE A 156 -11.19 4.17 6.82
CA PHE A 156 -12.58 3.82 6.59
C PHE A 156 -13.45 4.33 7.73
N ALA A 157 -14.76 4.44 7.49
CA ALA A 157 -15.69 4.79 8.55
C ALA A 157 -15.67 3.74 9.68
N VAL A 158 -15.75 4.22 10.92
CA VAL A 158 -15.72 3.38 12.13
C VAL A 158 -16.94 3.67 12.98
N CYS A 159 -17.68 2.62 13.34
CA CYS A 159 -18.70 2.71 14.39
C CYS A 159 -18.06 2.44 15.75
N LYS A 160 -17.69 3.51 16.49
CA LYS A 160 -16.94 3.39 17.75
C LYS A 160 -17.56 2.43 18.78
N PRO A 161 -18.89 2.47 19.06
CA PRO A 161 -19.48 1.53 20.03
C PRO A 161 -19.35 0.06 19.61
N LEU A 162 -19.56 -0.23 18.32
CA LEU A 162 -19.41 -1.60 17.79
C LEU A 162 -17.94 -2.02 17.73
N PHE A 163 -17.01 -1.08 17.57
CA PHE A 163 -15.58 -1.37 17.63
C PHE A 163 -15.17 -1.85 19.02
N GLU A 164 -15.62 -1.18 20.08
CA GLU A 164 -15.38 -1.62 21.46
C GLU A 164 -16.01 -2.98 21.75
N GLU A 165 -17.23 -3.22 21.24
CA GLU A 165 -17.88 -4.53 21.34
C GLU A 165 -17.08 -5.62 20.62
N PHE A 166 -16.60 -5.34 19.40
CA PHE A 166 -15.74 -6.23 18.64
C PHE A 166 -14.44 -6.54 19.41
N LYS A 167 -13.79 -5.54 19.99
CA LYS A 167 -12.58 -5.70 20.82
C LYS A 167 -12.82 -6.66 21.98
N ILE A 168 -13.88 -6.43 22.76
CA ILE A 168 -14.27 -7.30 23.88
C ILE A 168 -14.56 -8.72 23.40
N LYS A 169 -15.28 -8.85 22.27
CA LYS A 169 -15.62 -10.16 21.68
C LYS A 169 -14.38 -10.94 21.27
N VAL A 170 -13.41 -10.31 20.60
CA VAL A 170 -12.15 -10.95 20.20
C VAL A 170 -11.35 -11.39 21.43
N GLN A 171 -11.24 -10.53 22.45
CA GLN A 171 -10.57 -10.88 23.71
C GLN A 171 -11.24 -12.07 24.40
N HIS A 172 -12.57 -12.12 24.41
CA HIS A 172 -13.34 -13.23 24.96
C HIS A 172 -13.12 -14.54 24.19
N ILE A 173 -13.14 -14.51 22.84
CA ILE A 173 -12.87 -15.67 21.99
C ILE A 173 -11.47 -16.23 22.30
N LEU A 174 -10.46 -15.37 22.43
CA LEU A 174 -9.10 -15.79 22.77
C LEU A 174 -9.02 -16.39 24.18
N ALA A 175 -9.65 -15.76 25.18
CA ALA A 175 -9.65 -16.23 26.56
C ALA A 175 -10.29 -17.62 26.74
N GLN A 176 -11.27 -17.98 25.92
CA GLN A 176 -11.90 -19.31 25.94
C GLN A 176 -10.95 -20.44 25.51
N HIS A 177 -10.02 -20.15 24.59
CA HIS A 177 -9.17 -21.17 23.96
C HIS A 177 -7.72 -21.11 24.45
N VAL A 178 -7.35 -20.03 25.14
CA VAL A 178 -6.02 -19.78 25.62
C VAL A 178 -6.08 -19.56 27.13
N LYS A 179 -5.44 -20.42 27.93
CA LYS A 179 -5.33 -20.31 29.41
C LYS A 179 -4.47 -19.12 29.88
N LYS A 180 -4.40 -18.04 29.11
CA LYS A 180 -3.47 -16.93 29.28
C LYS A 180 -4.22 -15.68 29.74
N SER A 181 -3.52 -14.81 30.44
CA SER A 181 -4.00 -13.48 30.87
C SER A 181 -4.53 -12.66 29.69
N VAL A 182 -5.40 -11.70 30.01
CA VAL A 182 -6.00 -10.74 29.05
C VAL A 182 -4.96 -10.27 28.04
N VAL A 183 -5.12 -10.67 26.77
CA VAL A 183 -4.28 -10.16 25.69
C VAL A 183 -4.73 -8.73 25.42
N ASP A 184 -3.88 -7.76 25.74
CA ASP A 184 -4.10 -6.38 25.33
C ASP A 184 -3.83 -6.28 23.82
N LEU A 185 -4.90 -6.13 23.04
CA LEU A 185 -4.83 -6.05 21.59
C LEU A 185 -4.86 -4.58 21.20
N SER A 186 -3.84 -4.15 20.44
CA SER A 186 -3.80 -2.79 19.94
C SER A 186 -4.96 -2.53 18.97
N ASP A 187 -5.53 -1.33 19.06
CA ASP A 187 -6.65 -0.93 18.20
C ASP A 187 -6.25 -0.97 16.72
N GLY A 188 -4.98 -0.69 16.40
CA GLY A 188 -4.44 -0.80 15.04
C GLY A 188 -4.53 -2.21 14.49
N LEU A 189 -4.23 -3.24 15.29
CA LEU A 189 -4.36 -4.64 14.90
C LEU A 189 -5.83 -5.02 14.67
N LEU A 190 -6.73 -4.58 15.54
CA LEU A 190 -8.17 -4.86 15.39
C LEU A 190 -8.75 -4.15 14.17
N HIS A 191 -8.38 -2.90 13.93
CA HIS A 191 -8.76 -2.18 12.71
C HIS A 191 -8.27 -2.88 11.44
N MET A 192 -7.06 -3.43 11.47
CA MET A 192 -6.53 -4.25 10.37
C MET A 192 -7.41 -5.48 10.13
N ILE A 193 -7.79 -6.21 11.19
CA ILE A 193 -8.65 -7.40 11.09
C ILE A 193 -10.01 -7.04 10.51
N LEU A 194 -10.60 -5.91 10.92
CA LEU A 194 -11.84 -5.37 10.34
C LEU A 194 -11.75 -5.04 8.84
N ARG A 195 -10.54 -4.99 8.24
CA ARG A 195 -10.36 -4.79 6.79
C ARG A 195 -10.36 -6.09 5.99
N LEU A 196 -10.44 -7.26 6.65
CA LEU A 196 -10.71 -8.52 5.96
C LEU A 196 -12.14 -8.57 5.40
N GLY A 197 -13.05 -7.75 5.93
CA GLY A 197 -14.39 -7.51 5.41
C GLY A 197 -15.45 -8.47 5.91
N LEU A 198 -16.63 -8.44 5.27
CA LEU A 198 -17.83 -9.21 5.66
C LEU A 198 -17.73 -10.71 5.38
N ALA A 199 -16.94 -11.09 4.39
CA ALA A 199 -16.80 -12.48 3.94
C ALA A 199 -15.32 -12.79 3.67
N PRO A 200 -14.48 -12.76 4.70
CA PRO A 200 -13.05 -12.99 4.55
C PRO A 200 -12.77 -14.45 4.22
N GLU A 201 -11.67 -14.70 3.51
CA GLU A 201 -11.24 -16.08 3.25
C GLU A 201 -10.77 -16.74 4.56
N ILE A 202 -11.23 -17.96 4.84
CA ILE A 202 -10.88 -18.69 6.08
C ILE A 202 -9.37 -18.78 6.32
N LYS A 203 -8.57 -18.88 5.25
CA LYS A 203 -7.10 -18.93 5.33
C LYS A 203 -6.49 -17.62 5.86
N ASP A 204 -7.08 -16.48 5.54
CA ASP A 204 -6.60 -15.16 6.00
C ASP A 204 -6.90 -14.99 7.49
N VAL A 205 -8.11 -15.40 7.90
CA VAL A 205 -8.51 -15.41 9.30
C VAL A 205 -7.67 -16.40 10.10
N ASN A 206 -7.38 -17.59 9.56
CA ASN A 206 -6.47 -18.56 10.17
C ASN A 206 -5.08 -17.97 10.40
N ASP A 207 -4.50 -17.25 9.42
CA ASP A 207 -3.19 -16.59 9.57
C ASP A 207 -3.19 -15.59 10.74
N VAL A 208 -4.25 -14.77 10.86
CA VAL A 208 -4.45 -13.88 12.02
C VAL A 208 -4.55 -14.66 13.32
N VAL A 209 -5.35 -15.72 13.37
CA VAL A 209 -5.52 -16.53 14.59
C VAL A 209 -4.21 -17.16 15.02
N TYR A 210 -3.44 -17.74 14.10
CA TYR A 210 -2.10 -18.27 14.40
C TYR A 210 -1.19 -17.19 15.00
N PHE A 211 -1.25 -15.96 14.50
CA PHE A 211 -0.50 -14.84 15.06
C PHE A 211 -0.96 -14.43 16.46
N LEU A 212 -2.28 -14.37 16.70
CA LEU A 212 -2.84 -14.03 18.01
C LEU A 212 -2.48 -15.08 19.06
N LEU A 213 -2.44 -16.36 18.66
CA LEU A 213 -2.07 -17.47 19.54
C LEU A 213 -0.55 -17.51 19.82
N SER A 214 0.29 -17.00 18.92
CA SER A 214 1.75 -17.02 19.05
C SER A 214 2.35 -15.88 19.86
N GLN A 215 1.54 -14.92 20.33
CA GLN A 215 2.04 -13.84 21.17
C GLN A 215 2.61 -14.41 22.50
N PRO A 216 3.87 -14.06 22.85
CA PRO A 216 4.48 -14.50 24.11
C PRO A 216 3.76 -13.83 25.28
N THR A 217 3.46 -14.62 26.31
CA THR A 217 2.73 -14.13 27.51
C THR A 217 3.61 -13.63 28.63
N ASP A 218 4.92 -13.80 28.51
CA ASP A 218 5.88 -13.32 29.49
C ASP A 218 6.84 -12.34 28.82
N VAL A 219 6.72 -11.07 29.22
CA VAL A 219 7.58 -9.94 28.83
C VAL A 219 9.07 -10.18 29.19
N LYS A 220 9.38 -11.23 29.96
CA LYS A 220 10.74 -11.52 30.44
C LYS A 220 11.61 -12.39 29.52
N HIS A 221 11.09 -12.91 28.41
CA HIS A 221 11.88 -13.70 27.46
C HIS A 221 11.89 -13.07 26.07
N THR A 222 12.69 -12.00 25.93
CA THR A 222 13.16 -11.52 24.62
C THR A 222 14.11 -12.56 24.03
N GLY A 223 13.70 -13.28 22.98
CA GLY A 223 14.67 -14.01 22.16
C GLY A 223 14.13 -15.12 21.26
N ALA A 224 13.01 -15.77 21.61
CA ALA A 224 12.44 -16.79 20.75
C ALA A 224 10.92 -16.84 20.91
N VAL A 225 10.22 -16.25 19.93
CA VAL A 225 8.81 -16.58 19.68
C VAL A 225 8.81 -18.05 19.29
N GLN A 226 8.53 -18.95 20.24
CA GLN A 226 8.20 -20.32 19.87
C GLN A 226 6.90 -20.23 19.07
N PRO A 227 6.87 -20.70 17.81
CA PRO A 227 5.61 -20.74 17.08
C PRO A 227 4.65 -21.58 17.92
N TYR A 228 3.44 -21.08 18.15
CA TYR A 228 2.40 -21.81 18.86
C TYR A 228 1.91 -22.95 17.96
N THR A 229 2.78 -23.94 17.72
CA THR A 229 2.61 -25.08 16.82
C THR A 229 1.78 -26.20 17.45
N ASN A 230 1.38 -26.08 18.71
CA ASN A 230 0.68 -27.14 19.43
C ASN A 230 -0.85 -26.94 19.51
N CYS A 231 -1.42 -25.93 18.84
CA CYS A 231 -2.87 -25.78 18.77
C CYS A 231 -3.44 -26.70 17.67
N PRO A 232 -4.37 -27.62 17.98
CA PRO A 232 -4.99 -28.46 16.97
C PRO A 232 -5.68 -27.62 15.89
N ALA A 233 -5.57 -27.99 14.61
CA ALA A 233 -6.18 -27.26 13.50
C ALA A 233 -7.70 -27.07 13.68
N ALA A 234 -8.37 -28.01 14.33
CA ALA A 234 -9.80 -27.90 14.67
C ALA A 234 -10.09 -26.70 15.58
N VAL A 235 -9.24 -26.43 16.57
CA VAL A 235 -9.38 -25.28 17.49
C VAL A 235 -9.15 -23.97 16.74
N VAL A 236 -8.12 -23.91 15.87
CA VAL A 236 -7.87 -22.75 15.02
C VAL A 236 -9.07 -22.45 14.14
N ASN A 237 -9.63 -23.46 13.45
CA ASN A 237 -10.80 -23.28 12.61
C ASN A 237 -12.04 -22.83 13.41
N GLN A 238 -12.20 -23.34 14.64
CA GLN A 238 -13.30 -22.92 15.53
C GLN A 238 -13.16 -21.44 15.95
N ILE A 239 -11.96 -20.99 16.29
CA ILE A 239 -11.68 -19.57 16.61
C ILE A 239 -11.90 -18.71 15.37
N SER A 240 -11.41 -19.14 14.22
CA SER A 240 -11.56 -18.41 12.95
C SER A 240 -13.02 -18.24 12.57
N GLN A 241 -13.86 -19.27 12.73
CA GLN A 241 -15.29 -19.13 12.47
C GLN A 241 -15.95 -18.11 13.40
N GLN A 242 -15.62 -18.12 14.70
CA GLN A 242 -16.13 -17.12 15.63
C GLN A 242 -15.67 -15.69 15.29
N LEU A 243 -14.44 -15.55 14.79
CA LEU A 243 -13.92 -14.26 14.34
C LEU A 243 -14.60 -13.79 13.04
N ILE A 244 -14.90 -14.69 12.11
CA ILE A 244 -15.71 -14.40 10.91
C ILE A 244 -17.10 -13.90 11.31
N ASP A 245 -17.74 -14.58 12.26
CA ASP A 245 -19.07 -14.18 12.74
C ASP A 245 -19.03 -12.80 13.42
N ALA A 246 -17.98 -12.52 14.21
CA ALA A 246 -17.77 -11.23 14.84
C ALA A 246 -17.50 -10.10 13.82
N LEU A 247 -16.72 -10.38 12.77
CA LEU A 247 -16.48 -9.45 11.66
C LEU A 247 -17.77 -9.10 10.95
N LYS A 248 -18.54 -10.12 10.56
CA LYS A 248 -19.82 -9.95 9.89
C LYS A 248 -20.78 -9.14 10.76
N HIS A 249 -20.90 -9.48 12.04
CA HIS A 249 -21.74 -8.75 12.98
C HIS A 249 -21.37 -7.27 13.08
N TYR A 250 -20.09 -6.93 13.23
CA TYR A 250 -19.63 -5.54 13.27
C TYR A 250 -20.07 -4.75 12.03
N HIS A 251 -19.87 -5.32 10.83
CA HIS A 251 -20.17 -4.64 9.58
C HIS A 251 -21.68 -4.51 9.33
N ASP A 252 -22.45 -5.58 9.55
CA ASP A 252 -23.91 -5.60 9.34
C ASP A 252 -24.62 -4.65 10.31
N GLU A 253 -24.28 -4.70 11.61
CA GLU A 253 -24.87 -3.81 12.62
C GLU A 253 -24.49 -2.34 12.39
N ALA A 254 -23.26 -2.07 11.93
CA ALA A 254 -22.88 -0.70 11.60
C ALA A 254 -23.70 -0.16 10.42
N LEU A 255 -23.96 -1.00 9.42
CA LEU A 255 -24.79 -0.64 8.27
C LEU A 255 -26.24 -0.35 8.69
N LEU A 256 -26.81 -1.16 9.59
CA LEU A 256 -28.14 -0.90 10.16
C LEU A 256 -28.20 0.43 10.93
N ARG A 257 -27.09 0.86 11.53
CA ARG A 257 -26.93 2.18 12.17
C ARG A 257 -26.61 3.31 11.18
N GLY A 258 -26.63 3.04 9.87
CA GLY A 258 -26.36 4.02 8.82
C GLY A 258 -24.88 4.34 8.61
N ILE A 259 -23.96 3.49 9.08
CA ILE A 259 -22.51 3.66 8.92
C ILE A 259 -21.97 2.55 8.02
N ASP A 260 -21.65 2.88 6.77
CA ASP A 260 -20.96 1.96 5.87
C ASP A 260 -19.47 1.86 6.25
N THR A 261 -19.13 0.85 7.04
CA THR A 261 -17.76 0.60 7.50
C THR A 261 -16.84 0.03 6.40
N MET A 262 -17.36 -0.26 5.21
CA MET A 262 -16.59 -0.59 4.01
C MET A 262 -16.39 0.63 3.10
N GLN A 263 -17.00 1.76 3.42
CA GLN A 263 -16.73 3.04 2.76
C GLN A 263 -15.45 3.69 3.31
N ARG A 264 -14.57 4.11 2.40
CA ARG A 264 -13.40 4.93 2.75
C ARG A 264 -13.83 6.31 3.18
N ILE A 265 -13.09 6.89 4.13
CA ILE A 265 -13.29 8.30 4.46
C ILE A 265 -12.86 9.18 3.29
N GLU A 266 -13.45 10.37 3.20
CA GLU A 266 -13.11 11.34 2.17
C GLU A 266 -11.62 11.68 2.20
N ASN A 267 -11.01 11.82 1.02
CA ASN A 267 -9.58 12.12 0.86
C ASN A 267 -8.63 11.07 1.48
N SER A 268 -9.12 9.86 1.78
CA SER A 268 -8.26 8.73 2.17
C SER A 268 -7.29 8.39 1.05
N HIS A 269 -5.99 8.35 1.38
CA HIS A 269 -4.91 8.03 0.44
C HIS A 269 -3.87 7.13 1.11
N VAL A 270 -3.33 6.16 0.37
CA VAL A 270 -2.26 5.28 0.84
C VAL A 270 -0.94 5.68 0.20
N ILE A 271 0.09 5.89 1.02
CA ILE A 271 1.44 6.18 0.55
C ILE A 271 2.32 4.98 0.84
N LEU A 272 2.83 4.33 -0.20
CA LEU A 272 3.75 3.21 -0.09
C LEU A 272 5.20 3.70 -0.02
N ILE A 273 5.98 3.09 0.87
CA ILE A 273 7.44 3.24 0.96
C ILE A 273 8.04 1.85 0.72
N PRO A 274 8.23 1.44 -0.54
CA PRO A 274 8.89 0.18 -0.84
C PRO A 274 10.40 0.31 -0.66
N ASP A 275 11.03 -0.76 -0.19
CA ASP A 275 12.49 -0.89 -0.17
C ASP A 275 13.06 -1.31 -1.53
N LYS A 276 14.38 -1.53 -1.56
CA LYS A 276 15.09 -1.94 -2.78
C LYS A 276 14.62 -3.27 -3.37
N HIS A 277 14.04 -4.15 -2.56
CA HIS A 277 13.60 -5.49 -2.95
C HIS A 277 12.15 -5.49 -3.44
N THR A 278 11.30 -4.62 -2.89
CA THR A 278 9.86 -4.56 -3.18
C THR A 278 9.48 -3.48 -4.19
N GLN A 279 10.37 -2.52 -4.48
CA GLN A 279 10.08 -1.41 -5.41
C GLN A 279 9.75 -1.84 -6.85
N SER A 280 10.28 -2.98 -7.32
CA SER A 280 10.02 -3.45 -8.69
C SER A 280 8.61 -4.02 -8.84
N LEU A 281 8.03 -4.54 -7.76
CA LEU A 281 6.71 -5.16 -7.77
C LEU A 281 5.63 -4.08 -7.94
N PRO A 282 4.57 -4.33 -8.72
CA PRO A 282 3.46 -3.38 -8.89
C PRO A 282 2.49 -3.49 -7.70
N LEU A 283 2.93 -3.09 -6.50
CA LEU A 283 2.20 -3.21 -5.23
C LEU A 283 0.80 -2.58 -5.26
N GLU A 284 0.60 -1.51 -6.04
CA GLU A 284 -0.70 -0.85 -6.26
C GLU A 284 -1.72 -1.77 -6.93
N ASN A 285 -1.26 -2.79 -7.64
CA ASN A 285 -2.10 -3.74 -8.36
C ASN A 285 -2.44 -5.00 -7.55
N LEU A 286 -1.97 -5.11 -6.31
CA LEU A 286 -2.43 -6.13 -5.37
C LEU A 286 -3.97 -6.02 -5.21
N PRO A 287 -4.70 -7.14 -5.12
CA PRO A 287 -6.17 -7.11 -5.01
C PRO A 287 -6.73 -6.14 -3.97
N ILE A 288 -6.16 -6.10 -2.76
CA ILE A 288 -6.57 -5.20 -1.67
C ILE A 288 -6.31 -3.72 -2.01
N MET A 289 -5.27 -3.43 -2.80
CA MET A 289 -4.80 -2.07 -3.13
C MET A 289 -5.49 -1.46 -4.34
N ARG A 290 -5.89 -2.27 -5.32
CA ARG A 290 -6.35 -1.82 -6.64
C ARG A 290 -7.47 -0.79 -6.60
N GLN A 291 -8.33 -0.85 -5.58
CA GLN A 291 -9.47 0.03 -5.45
C GLN A 291 -9.16 1.33 -4.71
N GLN A 292 -7.92 1.55 -4.26
CA GLN A 292 -7.55 2.62 -3.33
C GLN A 292 -6.61 3.65 -3.99
N PRO A 293 -6.82 4.96 -3.75
CA PRO A 293 -5.86 5.98 -4.13
C PRO A 293 -4.51 5.70 -3.49
N THR A 294 -3.49 5.45 -4.33
CA THR A 294 -2.17 5.01 -3.87
C THR A 294 -1.07 5.78 -4.59
N SER A 295 -0.01 6.15 -3.88
CA SER A 295 1.22 6.69 -4.46
C SER A 295 2.45 6.11 -3.77
N ARG A 296 3.63 6.36 -4.32
CA ARG A 296 4.91 5.96 -3.72
C ARG A 296 5.77 7.16 -3.34
N VAL A 297 6.52 7.01 -2.27
CA VAL A 297 7.62 7.90 -1.90
C VAL A 297 8.83 7.05 -1.46
N PRO A 298 10.07 7.55 -1.60
CA PRO A 298 11.25 6.75 -1.32
C PRO A 298 11.53 6.54 0.18
N CYS A 299 11.12 7.48 1.03
CA CYS A 299 11.34 7.42 2.48
C CYS A 299 10.42 8.42 3.22
N LEU A 300 10.39 8.29 4.56
CA LEU A 300 9.63 9.19 5.44
C LEU A 300 10.17 10.64 5.40
N SER A 301 11.48 10.83 5.28
CA SER A 301 12.12 12.15 5.18
C SER A 301 11.65 12.90 3.93
N PHE A 302 11.59 12.22 2.77
CA PHE A 302 11.03 12.81 1.56
C PHE A 302 9.55 13.19 1.73
N LEU A 303 8.76 12.32 2.37
CA LEU A 303 7.35 12.58 2.62
C LEU A 303 7.15 13.81 3.52
N ARG A 304 7.89 13.88 4.64
CA ARG A 304 7.92 15.06 5.53
C ARG A 304 8.21 16.32 4.74
N ASP A 305 9.25 16.30 3.90
CA ASP A 305 9.62 17.46 3.09
C ASP A 305 8.48 17.91 2.18
N ARG A 306 7.77 16.98 1.54
CA ARG A 306 6.62 17.30 0.67
C ARG A 306 5.45 17.87 1.47
N ILE A 307 5.17 17.35 2.66
CA ILE A 307 4.11 17.86 3.54
C ILE A 307 4.44 19.28 4.00
N LEU A 308 5.65 19.49 4.51
CA LEU A 308 6.12 20.79 4.99
C LEU A 308 6.18 21.82 3.86
N TYR A 309 6.56 21.39 2.65
CA TYR A 309 6.51 22.24 1.47
C TYR A 309 5.08 22.71 1.17
N GLY A 310 4.10 21.79 1.19
CA GLY A 310 2.70 22.12 1.02
C GLY A 310 2.20 23.12 2.06
N HIS A 311 2.59 22.93 3.32
CA HIS A 311 2.26 23.87 4.40
C HIS A 311 2.86 25.25 4.19
N ALA A 312 4.14 25.33 3.79
CA ALA A 312 4.81 26.60 3.51
C ALA A 312 4.12 27.37 2.37
N ARG A 313 3.74 26.68 1.28
CA ARG A 313 3.03 27.31 0.14
C ARG A 313 1.62 27.74 0.50
N ALA A 314 0.89 26.94 1.27
CA ALA A 314 -0.45 27.31 1.74
C ALA A 314 -0.42 28.57 2.60
N ASN A 315 0.59 28.71 3.48
CA ASN A 315 0.75 29.90 4.32
C ASN A 315 1.13 31.16 3.49
N GLU A 316 1.94 31.01 2.44
CA GLU A 316 2.24 32.12 1.51
C GLU A 316 0.95 32.61 0.81
N GLN A 317 0.07 31.70 0.38
CA GLN A 317 -1.21 32.03 -0.29
C GLN A 317 -2.29 32.55 0.67
N ALA A 318 -2.32 32.10 1.93
CA ALA A 318 -3.29 32.55 2.94
C ALA A 318 -3.12 34.04 3.33
N ASN A 319 -1.95 34.63 3.06
CA ASN A 319 -1.73 36.06 3.22
C ASN A 319 -2.35 36.89 2.06
N GLU A 320 -2.72 36.27 0.94
CA GLU A 320 -3.30 36.96 -0.22
C GLU A 320 -4.83 36.79 -0.34
N ILE A 321 -5.41 35.71 0.21
CA ILE A 321 -6.86 35.47 0.13
C ILE A 321 -7.38 34.97 1.50
N LYS A 322 -7.98 35.90 2.27
CA LYS A 322 -8.88 35.54 3.37
C LYS A 322 -10.13 34.94 2.76
N GLU A 323 -10.50 33.74 3.22
CA GLU A 323 -11.64 32.93 2.81
C GLU A 323 -11.37 31.92 1.68
N ARG A 324 -11.08 30.68 2.07
CA ARG A 324 -11.94 29.52 1.77
C ARG A 324 -11.48 28.29 2.55
N SER A 325 -12.41 27.80 3.38
CA SER A 325 -12.64 26.42 3.84
C SER A 325 -11.46 25.48 4.17
N ARG A 326 -11.60 24.85 5.33
CA ARG A 326 -10.85 23.73 5.94
C ARG A 326 -10.73 22.45 5.08
N GLN A 327 -10.30 22.53 3.82
CA GLN A 327 -10.01 21.37 2.95
C GLN A 327 -8.52 21.27 2.69
N GLY A 328 -7.77 20.71 3.66
CA GLY A 328 -6.39 20.25 3.50
C GLY A 328 -5.35 21.34 3.18
N LYS A 329 -4.17 21.26 3.81
CA LYS A 329 -3.00 22.06 3.42
C LYS A 329 -2.35 21.47 2.15
N ASN A 330 -3.15 21.27 1.10
CA ASN A 330 -2.73 20.61 -0.12
C ASN A 330 -1.99 21.58 -1.05
N ILE A 331 -1.07 21.05 -1.85
CA ILE A 331 -0.42 21.83 -2.92
C ILE A 331 -1.44 21.99 -4.05
N THR A 332 -1.82 23.23 -4.35
CA THR A 332 -2.62 23.54 -5.54
C THR A 332 -1.71 23.67 -6.75
N VAL A 333 -2.04 22.95 -7.82
CA VAL A 333 -1.39 23.06 -9.13
C VAL A 333 -2.26 23.85 -10.09
N GLN A 334 -1.68 24.76 -10.87
CA GLN A 334 -2.40 25.55 -11.86
C GLN A 334 -2.42 24.82 -13.20
N GLY A 335 -3.60 24.32 -13.60
CA GLY A 335 -3.78 23.63 -14.89
C GLY A 335 -3.46 24.50 -16.12
N SER A 336 -3.47 25.82 -15.98
CA SER A 336 -3.02 26.77 -17.01
C SER A 336 -1.49 26.79 -17.20
N LYS A 337 -0.73 26.39 -16.17
CA LYS A 337 0.73 26.26 -16.22
C LYS A 337 1.16 24.86 -16.62
N THR A 338 0.62 24.40 -17.75
CA THR A 338 0.91 23.08 -18.31
C THR A 338 1.84 23.21 -19.50
N TYR A 339 2.80 22.29 -19.58
CA TYR A 339 3.63 22.10 -20.75
C TYR A 339 3.59 20.65 -21.22
N TYR A 340 3.35 20.42 -22.51
CA TYR A 340 3.25 19.08 -23.08
C TYR A 340 4.34 18.80 -24.13
N VAL A 341 4.78 17.55 -24.22
CA VAL A 341 5.66 17.05 -25.28
C VAL A 341 5.01 15.87 -25.97
N LEU A 342 4.44 16.12 -27.15
CA LEU A 342 3.68 15.11 -27.89
C LEU A 342 4.51 14.52 -29.04
N ASN A 343 4.70 13.20 -29.00
CA ASN A 343 5.41 12.43 -30.03
C ASN A 343 6.80 13.01 -30.41
N PRO A 344 7.71 13.23 -29.46
CA PRO A 344 8.99 13.94 -29.72
C PRO A 344 9.89 13.24 -30.74
N SER A 345 9.78 11.92 -30.89
CA SER A 345 10.53 11.08 -31.83
C SER A 345 9.80 10.83 -33.17
N GLY A 346 8.53 11.24 -33.30
CA GLY A 346 7.75 11.12 -34.52
C GLY A 346 7.16 9.74 -34.81
N ASP A 347 7.48 8.71 -34.02
CA ASP A 347 7.09 7.31 -34.20
C ASP A 347 5.68 6.99 -33.67
N LEU A 348 5.13 7.80 -32.76
CA LEU A 348 3.83 7.60 -32.13
C LEU A 348 2.69 8.31 -32.90
N LYS A 349 2.52 7.99 -34.19
CA LYS A 349 1.54 8.67 -35.08
C LYS A 349 0.10 8.60 -34.57
N HIS A 350 -0.33 7.45 -34.05
CA HIS A 350 -1.69 7.28 -33.53
C HIS A 350 -1.90 8.12 -32.26
N THR A 351 -0.97 8.06 -31.30
CA THR A 351 -1.01 8.88 -30.08
C THR A 351 -1.04 10.37 -30.42
N GLN A 352 -0.26 10.80 -31.40
CA GLN A 352 -0.30 12.18 -31.87
C GLN A 352 -1.68 12.56 -32.43
N ALA A 353 -2.24 11.75 -33.33
CA ALA A 353 -3.55 12.02 -33.92
C ALA A 353 -4.66 12.12 -32.85
N GLU A 354 -4.59 11.27 -31.82
CA GLU A 354 -5.53 11.25 -30.70
C GLU A 354 -5.48 12.54 -29.86
N PHE A 355 -4.28 13.00 -29.49
CA PHE A 355 -4.14 14.05 -28.48
C PHE A 355 -3.84 15.44 -29.04
N GLN A 356 -3.32 15.56 -30.26
CA GLN A 356 -2.82 16.83 -30.80
C GLN A 356 -3.92 17.89 -30.86
N HIS A 357 -5.13 17.54 -31.31
CA HIS A 357 -6.24 18.49 -31.37
C HIS A 357 -6.66 18.93 -29.96
N THR A 358 -6.83 17.97 -29.05
CA THR A 358 -7.19 18.24 -27.65
C THR A 358 -6.19 19.14 -26.96
N PHE A 359 -4.89 18.92 -27.14
CA PHE A 359 -3.86 19.76 -26.51
C PHE A 359 -3.81 21.16 -27.12
N ALA A 360 -4.05 21.29 -28.43
CA ALA A 360 -4.08 22.58 -29.11
C ALA A 360 -5.29 23.44 -28.72
N THR A 361 -6.38 22.85 -28.26
CA THR A 361 -7.58 23.59 -27.80
C THR A 361 -7.49 23.99 -26.33
N MET A 362 -6.55 23.45 -25.56
CA MET A 362 -6.38 23.81 -24.15
C MET A 362 -5.84 25.24 -24.02
N PRO A 363 -6.59 26.16 -23.37
CA PRO A 363 -6.12 27.51 -23.16
C PRO A 363 -4.81 27.52 -22.37
N THR A 364 -3.87 28.37 -22.80
CA THR A 364 -2.57 28.63 -22.15
C THR A 364 -1.59 27.44 -22.08
N TRP A 365 -1.95 26.28 -22.61
CA TRP A 365 -1.01 25.17 -22.70
C TRP A 365 0.06 25.48 -23.75
N GLU A 366 1.31 25.22 -23.37
CA GLU A 366 2.46 25.34 -24.26
C GLU A 366 3.04 23.96 -24.51
N GLY A 367 3.71 23.74 -25.64
CA GLY A 367 4.30 22.43 -25.89
C GLY A 367 4.87 22.25 -27.28
N HIS A 368 5.49 21.09 -27.48
CA HIS A 368 6.03 20.67 -28.76
C HIS A 368 5.28 19.45 -29.28
N VAL A 369 5.09 19.41 -30.61
CA VAL A 369 4.60 18.24 -31.35
C VAL A 369 5.68 17.83 -32.32
N GLN A 370 6.03 16.54 -32.38
CA GLN A 370 7.06 16.02 -33.30
C GLN A 370 8.42 16.70 -33.16
N LYS A 371 8.73 17.21 -31.97
CA LYS A 371 9.99 17.90 -31.69
C LYS A 371 10.45 17.59 -30.27
N LYS A 372 11.68 17.11 -30.16
CA LYS A 372 12.35 16.89 -28.88
C LYS A 372 12.75 18.24 -28.28
N PRO A 373 12.32 18.57 -27.04
CA PRO A 373 12.79 19.78 -26.36
C PRO A 373 14.30 19.70 -26.08
N SER A 374 14.95 20.85 -26.06
CA SER A 374 16.36 20.91 -25.65
C SER A 374 16.51 20.69 -24.15
N GLU A 375 17.69 20.29 -23.68
CA GLU A 375 17.94 20.13 -22.23
C GLU A 375 17.72 21.43 -21.45
N LEU A 376 18.16 22.57 -22.02
CA LEU A 376 17.97 23.90 -21.45
C LEU A 376 16.47 24.26 -21.34
N GLU A 377 15.70 23.91 -22.35
CA GLU A 377 14.25 24.10 -22.37
C GLU A 377 13.56 23.24 -21.32
N CYS A 378 13.85 21.93 -21.26
CA CYS A 378 13.33 21.04 -20.22
C CYS A 378 13.61 21.59 -18.82
N ARG A 379 14.86 22.02 -18.56
CA ARG A 379 15.26 22.60 -17.27
C ARG A 379 14.47 23.87 -16.94
N SER A 380 14.22 24.72 -17.93
CA SER A 380 13.43 25.94 -17.76
C SER A 380 11.97 25.61 -17.43
N VAL A 381 11.37 24.71 -18.22
CA VAL A 381 9.97 24.29 -18.10
C VAL A 381 9.72 23.65 -16.74
N LEU A 382 10.53 22.69 -16.30
CA LEU A 382 10.39 22.00 -15.01
C LEU A 382 10.47 22.94 -13.79
N LYS A 383 11.03 24.14 -13.95
CA LYS A 383 11.08 25.16 -12.89
C LYS A 383 9.89 26.12 -12.90
N GLN A 384 9.25 26.30 -14.05
CA GLN A 384 8.26 27.36 -14.28
C GLN A 384 6.82 26.84 -14.36
N LYS A 385 6.64 25.59 -14.80
CA LYS A 385 5.35 24.98 -15.03
C LYS A 385 4.99 24.07 -13.86
N ASP A 386 3.69 24.01 -13.57
CA ASP A 386 3.17 23.16 -12.49
C ASP A 386 2.93 21.73 -12.99
N ILE A 387 2.64 21.57 -14.29
CA ILE A 387 2.38 20.28 -14.93
C ILE A 387 3.28 20.15 -16.16
N TYR A 388 4.00 19.03 -16.23
CA TYR A 388 4.78 18.59 -17.38
C TYR A 388 4.27 17.23 -17.83
N MET A 389 3.85 17.11 -19.10
CA MET A 389 3.30 15.87 -19.67
C MET A 389 4.10 15.37 -20.86
#